data_AF-A0A0K8U7U8-F1
#
_entry.id   AF-A0A0K8U7U8-F1
#
_cell.length_a   1.000
_cell.length_b   1.000
_cell.length_c   1.000
_cell.angle_alpha   90.00
_cell.angle_beta   90.00
_cell.angle_gamma   90.00
#
_symmetry.space_group_name_H-M   'P 1'
#
loop_
_entity.id
_entity.type
_entity.pdbx_description
1 polymer ?
#
loop_
_entity_poly.entity_id
_entity_poly.type
_entity_poly.pdbx_seq_one_letter_code
_entity_poly.pdbx_strand_id
1 'polypeptide(L)'
;MESEVNGFAVEQNKKRQRKKKKNSRFLRNAKGFAKQGIYGRGTHIDDDQYNYFINILDAMKNGFDDVEEKVNMANNVFAQTNEQEIHLASNQIVCKVLESLIGFVDAENLERFFNVFAGNFRPICSDRFASHVLQKMVEIAFLRALGKSSLKNVGETEDNTDAADQPSPPKRLKTEVTAFSEESYNAESDFSADHRRQCSKFVDRVSKFLLNNLEDFVWDPCANHIMRTSILSLAGVHVAKVAFEKGGADMAKKSKTVQCTR
;
A
#
# COMPACT_ATOMS: atom_id res chain seq x y z
N MET A 1 -37.76 6.86 -9.73
CA MET A 1 -36.32 6.82 -10.06
C MET A 1 -35.47 7.77 -9.21
N GLU A 2 -35.96 8.92 -8.73
CA GLU A 2 -35.18 9.83 -7.86
C GLU A 2 -35.02 9.36 -6.40
N SER A 3 -35.89 8.47 -5.91
CA SER A 3 -35.85 7.96 -4.53
C SER A 3 -34.73 6.92 -4.28
N GLU A 4 -34.27 6.21 -5.31
CA GLU A 4 -33.25 5.15 -5.18
C GLU A 4 -31.82 5.72 -5.22
N VAL A 5 -31.59 6.80 -5.98
CA VAL A 5 -30.29 7.50 -6.08
C VAL A 5 -29.91 8.14 -4.74
N ASN A 6 -30.90 8.65 -4.00
CA ASN A 6 -30.69 9.31 -2.71
C ASN A 6 -30.36 8.30 -1.58
N GLY A 7 -30.87 7.08 -1.66
CA GLY A 7 -30.55 5.99 -0.72
C GLY A 7 -29.09 5.54 -0.81
N PHE A 8 -28.56 5.42 -2.03
CA PHE A 8 -27.17 5.00 -2.28
C PHE A 8 -26.14 6.02 -1.74
N ALA A 9 -26.40 7.31 -1.94
CA ALA A 9 -25.53 8.39 -1.45
C ALA A 9 -25.50 8.45 0.09
N VAL A 10 -26.65 8.28 0.75
CA VAL A 10 -26.77 8.27 2.22
C VAL A 10 -26.06 7.05 2.82
N GLU A 11 -26.14 5.88 2.18
CA GLU A 11 -25.48 4.67 2.64
C GLU A 11 -23.94 4.73 2.49
N GLN A 12 -23.45 5.29 1.38
CA GLN A 12 -22.03 5.58 1.20
C GLN A 12 -21.50 6.57 2.24
N ASN A 13 -22.28 7.59 2.58
CA ASN A 13 -21.90 8.59 3.59
C ASN A 13 -21.84 7.97 5.01
N LYS A 14 -22.80 7.11 5.36
CA LYS A 14 -22.77 6.33 6.62
C LYS A 14 -21.57 5.38 6.69
N LYS A 15 -21.20 4.73 5.58
CA LYS A 15 -19.98 3.89 5.49
C LYS A 15 -18.70 4.72 5.66
N ARG A 16 -18.61 5.90 5.04
CA ARG A 16 -17.48 6.86 5.21
C ARG A 16 -17.35 7.35 6.66
N GLN A 17 -18.44 7.74 7.30
CA GLN A 17 -18.42 8.17 8.71
C GLN A 17 -18.00 7.04 9.66
N ARG A 18 -18.45 5.79 9.41
CA ARG A 18 -18.00 4.60 10.15
C ARG A 18 -16.50 4.31 9.95
N LYS A 19 -15.94 4.56 8.76
CA LYS A 19 -14.50 4.44 8.46
C LYS A 19 -13.67 5.48 9.23
N LYS A 20 -14.05 6.76 9.20
CA LYS A 20 -13.40 7.85 9.95
C LYS A 20 -13.44 7.59 11.47
N LYS A 21 -14.57 7.08 12.00
CA LYS A 21 -14.72 6.67 13.41
C LYS A 21 -13.91 5.41 13.80
N LYS A 22 -13.52 4.53 12.86
CA LYS A 22 -12.74 3.30 13.16
C LYS A 22 -11.22 3.54 13.14
N ASN A 23 -10.69 4.32 12.18
CA ASN A 23 -9.27 4.66 12.18
C ASN A 23 -8.90 5.59 13.35
N SER A 24 -9.84 6.46 13.74
CA SER A 24 -9.73 7.23 14.99
C SER A 24 -9.63 6.31 16.23
N ARG A 25 -10.34 5.17 16.24
CA ARG A 25 -10.26 4.20 17.34
C ARG A 25 -8.93 3.46 17.40
N PHE A 26 -8.36 3.05 16.26
CA PHE A 26 -7.07 2.35 16.25
C PHE A 26 -5.98 3.21 16.90
N LEU A 27 -5.81 4.44 16.44
CA LEU A 27 -4.76 5.32 16.92
C LEU A 27 -5.03 5.81 18.36
N ARG A 28 -6.29 6.04 18.73
CA ARG A 28 -6.67 6.33 20.12
C ARG A 28 -6.32 5.17 21.05
N ASN A 29 -6.55 3.93 20.61
CA ASN A 29 -6.20 2.75 21.38
C ASN A 29 -4.67 2.60 21.48
N ALA A 30 -3.94 2.78 20.38
CA ALA A 30 -2.48 2.73 20.35
C ALA A 30 -1.84 3.75 21.32
N LYS A 31 -2.36 4.98 21.35
CA LYS A 31 -1.94 6.00 22.33
C LYS A 31 -2.33 5.63 23.77
N GLY A 32 -3.46 4.97 23.97
CA GLY A 32 -3.89 4.47 25.29
C GLY A 32 -2.98 3.36 25.81
N PHE A 33 -2.60 2.42 24.94
CA PHE A 33 -1.69 1.31 25.26
C PHE A 33 -0.26 1.79 25.53
N ALA A 34 0.20 2.84 24.84
CA ALA A 34 1.48 3.48 25.11
C ALA A 34 1.63 3.91 26.58
N LYS A 35 0.57 4.49 27.16
CA LYS A 35 0.54 4.90 28.58
C LYS A 35 0.61 3.72 29.56
N GLN A 36 0.38 2.51 29.08
CA GLN A 36 0.45 1.26 29.84
C GLN A 36 1.75 0.48 29.58
N GLY A 37 2.70 1.05 28.81
CA GLY A 37 3.93 0.38 28.41
C GLY A 37 3.73 -0.73 27.37
N ILE A 38 2.61 -0.70 26.62
CA ILE A 38 2.30 -1.71 25.60
C ILE A 38 2.52 -1.11 24.20
N TYR A 39 3.61 -1.51 23.55
CA TYR A 39 4.08 -0.95 22.28
C TYR A 39 3.69 -1.76 21.03
N GLY A 40 2.47 -2.29 21.06
CA GLY A 40 1.95 -3.18 20.02
C GLY A 40 2.39 -4.64 20.20
N ARG A 41 2.13 -5.44 19.17
CA ARG A 41 2.48 -6.87 19.11
C ARG A 41 3.65 -7.10 18.16
N GLY A 42 4.28 -8.26 18.29
CA GLY A 42 5.41 -8.66 17.46
C GLY A 42 6.72 -8.35 18.16
N THR A 43 7.66 -7.78 17.42
CA THR A 43 8.94 -7.32 17.98
C THR A 43 8.76 -6.17 18.95
N HIS A 44 9.59 -6.16 19.99
CA HIS A 44 9.63 -5.11 20.99
C HIS A 44 10.36 -3.88 20.45
N ILE A 45 9.77 -2.70 20.63
CA ILE A 45 10.41 -1.40 20.35
C ILE A 45 10.34 -0.56 21.62
N ASP A 46 11.30 0.35 21.79
CA ASP A 46 11.31 1.24 22.95
C ASP A 46 10.26 2.36 22.84
N ASP A 47 10.07 3.07 23.95
CA ASP A 47 9.12 4.16 24.10
C ASP A 47 9.31 5.26 23.05
N ASP A 48 10.56 5.63 22.76
CA ASP A 48 10.91 6.72 21.87
C ASP A 48 10.62 6.33 20.41
N GLN A 49 11.03 5.13 20.01
CA GLN A 49 10.71 4.54 18.71
C GLN A 49 9.20 4.42 18.52
N TYR A 50 8.48 3.91 19.54
CA TYR A 50 7.03 3.79 19.46
C TYR A 50 6.36 5.15 19.28
N ASN A 51 6.74 6.15 20.07
CA ASN A 51 6.20 7.50 19.99
C ASN A 51 6.49 8.15 18.63
N TYR A 52 7.70 7.94 18.08
CA TYR A 52 8.04 8.38 16.74
C TYR A 52 7.06 7.84 15.69
N PHE A 53 6.86 6.52 15.62
CA PHE A 53 5.96 5.92 14.63
C PHE A 53 4.49 6.27 14.84
N ILE A 54 4.05 6.48 16.08
CA ILE A 54 2.70 6.99 16.37
C ILE A 54 2.52 8.41 15.82
N ASN A 55 3.51 9.29 15.98
CA ASN A 55 3.46 10.65 15.44
C ASN A 55 3.40 10.64 13.91
N ILE A 56 4.14 9.73 13.26
CA ILE A 56 4.03 9.53 11.81
C ILE A 56 2.60 9.10 11.43
N LEU A 57 2.01 8.12 12.12
CA LEU A 57 0.61 7.71 11.84
C LEU A 57 -0.40 8.84 12.03
N ASP A 58 -0.17 9.73 13.00
CA ASP A 58 -1.00 10.92 13.20
C ASP A 58 -0.86 11.91 12.05
N ALA A 59 0.37 12.22 11.63
CA ALA A 59 0.63 13.07 10.48
C ALA A 59 -0.06 12.52 9.22
N MET A 60 0.10 11.23 8.95
CA MET A 60 -0.56 10.55 7.84
C MET A 60 -2.10 10.62 7.89
N LYS A 61 -2.68 10.64 9.09
CA LYS A 61 -4.12 10.74 9.29
C LYS A 61 -4.63 12.17 9.08
N ASN A 62 -3.83 13.17 9.45
CA ASN A 62 -4.16 14.58 9.22
C ASN A 62 -4.09 14.93 7.73
N GLY A 63 -3.28 14.18 6.97
CA GLY A 63 -3.08 14.38 5.54
C GLY A 63 -1.83 15.22 5.28
N PHE A 64 -1.43 15.26 4.02
CA PHE A 64 -0.32 16.06 3.52
C PHE A 64 -0.88 17.15 2.62
N ASP A 65 -0.21 18.28 2.58
CA ASP A 65 -0.60 19.38 1.69
C ASP A 65 -0.28 19.04 0.22
N ASP A 66 0.84 18.34 0.00
CA ASP A 66 1.27 17.85 -1.30
C ASP A 66 1.95 16.46 -1.23
N VAL A 67 2.34 15.93 -2.40
CA VAL A 67 3.00 14.62 -2.52
C VAL A 67 4.46 14.68 -2.09
N GLU A 68 5.11 15.82 -2.27
CA GLU A 68 6.53 15.99 -1.96
C GLU A 68 6.77 15.89 -0.44
N GLU A 69 5.90 16.48 0.37
CA GLU A 69 5.88 16.32 1.83
C GLU A 69 5.79 14.83 2.21
N LYS A 70 4.92 14.07 1.53
CA LYS A 70 4.76 12.64 1.78
C LYS A 70 6.00 11.84 1.36
N VAL A 71 6.62 12.17 0.23
CA VAL A 71 7.87 11.56 -0.24
C VAL A 71 9.01 11.83 0.74
N ASN A 72 9.16 13.08 1.19
CA ASN A 72 10.15 13.48 2.18
C ASN A 72 9.98 12.71 3.49
N MET A 73 8.73 12.61 3.98
CA MET A 73 8.45 11.82 5.17
C MET A 73 8.74 10.32 4.96
N ALA A 74 8.39 9.76 3.81
CA ALA A 74 8.67 8.36 3.49
C ALA A 74 10.18 8.07 3.49
N ASN A 75 10.99 8.89 2.82
CA ASN A 75 12.44 8.71 2.79
C ASN A 75 13.07 8.87 4.17
N ASN A 76 12.64 9.86 4.96
CA ASN A 76 13.13 10.05 6.33
C ASN A 76 12.80 8.85 7.22
N VAL A 77 11.56 8.36 7.17
CA VAL A 77 11.13 7.18 7.95
C VAL A 77 11.94 5.96 7.54
N PHE A 78 12.10 5.71 6.24
CA PHE A 78 12.84 4.54 5.76
C PHE A 78 14.32 4.63 6.11
N ALA A 79 14.94 5.80 6.01
CA ALA A 79 16.32 6.00 6.43
C ALA A 79 16.53 5.68 7.93
N GLN A 80 15.57 6.04 8.79
CA GLN A 80 15.64 5.73 10.23
C GLN A 80 15.54 4.22 10.56
N THR A 81 15.05 3.40 9.63
CA THR A 81 14.96 1.94 9.83
C THR A 81 16.26 1.19 9.53
N ASN A 82 17.31 1.88 9.11
CA ASN A 82 18.58 1.26 8.72
C ASN A 82 19.10 0.32 9.83
N GLU A 83 19.55 -0.88 9.44
CA GLU A 83 20.02 -1.95 10.32
C GLU A 83 18.95 -2.59 11.22
N GLN A 84 17.70 -2.12 11.18
CA GLN A 84 16.59 -2.63 11.98
C GLN A 84 15.33 -2.93 11.13
N GLU A 85 15.45 -3.08 9.82
CA GLU A 85 14.32 -3.13 8.89
C GLU A 85 13.37 -4.29 9.19
N ILE A 86 13.91 -5.49 9.43
CA ILE A 86 13.11 -6.68 9.74
C ILE A 86 12.49 -6.57 11.12
N HIS A 87 13.28 -6.10 12.09
CA HIS A 87 12.82 -5.92 13.46
C HIS A 87 11.64 -4.97 13.49
N LEU A 88 11.76 -3.80 12.84
CA LEU A 88 10.71 -2.80 12.78
C LEU A 88 9.53 -3.26 11.91
N ALA A 89 9.75 -3.90 10.76
CA ALA A 89 8.65 -4.42 9.94
C ALA A 89 7.82 -5.51 10.64
N SER A 90 8.39 -6.18 11.63
CA SER A 90 7.73 -7.23 12.42
C SER A 90 6.97 -6.68 13.65
N ASN A 91 6.84 -5.35 13.79
CA ASN A 91 6.03 -4.71 14.83
C ASN A 91 4.66 -4.26 14.25
N GLN A 92 3.59 -4.46 15.03
CA GLN A 92 2.21 -4.16 14.64
C GLN A 92 1.96 -2.71 14.20
N ILE A 93 2.59 -1.74 14.85
CA ILE A 93 2.39 -0.31 14.56
C ILE A 93 3.28 0.09 13.38
N VAL A 94 4.55 -0.30 13.44
CA VAL A 94 5.54 0.11 12.46
C VAL A 94 5.26 -0.51 11.09
N CYS A 95 4.80 -1.76 11.01
CA CYS A 95 4.43 -2.37 9.74
C CYS A 95 3.37 -1.55 8.99
N LYS A 96 2.42 -0.94 9.71
CA LYS A 96 1.37 -0.10 9.12
C LYS A 96 1.92 1.21 8.58
N VAL A 97 2.92 1.80 9.26
CA VAL A 97 3.64 2.96 8.76
C VAL A 97 4.37 2.60 7.47
N LEU A 98 5.16 1.53 7.49
CA LEU A 98 5.95 1.10 6.34
C LEU A 98 5.07 0.76 5.13
N GLU A 99 4.01 -0.03 5.32
CA GLU A 99 3.03 -0.33 4.26
C GLU A 99 2.42 0.93 3.62
N SER A 100 2.25 2.00 4.40
CA SER A 100 1.59 3.23 3.93
C SER A 100 2.54 4.21 3.25
N LEU A 101 3.86 4.02 3.41
CA LEU A 101 4.89 4.94 2.92
C LEU A 101 5.80 4.31 1.85
N ILE A 102 5.92 2.98 1.79
CA ILE A 102 6.82 2.29 0.86
C ILE A 102 6.56 2.61 -0.62
N GLY A 103 5.36 3.04 -1.00
CA GLY A 103 5.08 3.51 -2.36
C GLY A 103 5.75 4.84 -2.72
N PHE A 104 6.22 5.60 -1.75
CA PHE A 104 6.72 6.98 -1.91
C PHE A 104 8.22 7.11 -1.62
N VAL A 105 8.91 6.00 -1.36
CA VAL A 105 10.36 6.02 -1.07
C VAL A 105 11.17 6.09 -2.36
N ASP A 106 12.39 6.62 -2.27
CA ASP A 106 13.34 6.62 -3.37
C ASP A 106 13.84 5.20 -3.75
N ALA A 107 14.63 5.13 -4.82
CA ALA A 107 15.19 3.87 -5.29
C ALA A 107 16.13 3.21 -4.28
N GLU A 108 16.97 4.01 -3.62
CA GLU A 108 17.98 3.54 -2.68
C GLU A 108 17.35 2.85 -1.47
N ASN A 109 16.37 3.49 -0.84
CA ASN A 109 15.67 2.92 0.31
C ASN A 109 14.86 1.68 -0.07
N LEU A 110 14.20 1.68 -1.23
CA LEU A 110 13.43 0.52 -1.68
C LEU A 110 14.36 -0.68 -1.96
N GLU A 111 15.48 -0.46 -2.62
CA GLU A 111 16.45 -1.51 -2.96
C GLU A 111 17.19 -2.04 -1.73
N ARG A 112 17.47 -1.21 -0.72
CA ARG A 112 17.96 -1.67 0.58
C ARG A 112 16.97 -2.65 1.21
N PHE A 113 15.68 -2.30 1.22
CA PHE A 113 14.63 -3.20 1.72
C PHE A 113 14.53 -4.49 0.90
N PHE A 114 14.67 -4.43 -0.43
CA PHE A 114 14.73 -5.64 -1.26
C PHE A 114 15.83 -6.59 -0.79
N ASN A 115 17.04 -6.06 -0.54
CA ASN A 115 18.18 -6.85 -0.15
C ASN A 115 18.02 -7.47 1.25
N VAL A 116 17.62 -6.67 2.23
CA VAL A 116 17.45 -7.12 3.62
C VAL A 116 16.36 -8.19 3.73
N PHE A 117 15.20 -7.97 3.09
CA PHE A 117 14.10 -8.94 3.10
C PHE A 117 14.47 -10.23 2.35
N ALA A 118 15.22 -10.11 1.24
CA ALA A 118 15.57 -11.27 0.44
C ALA A 118 16.61 -12.20 1.07
N GLY A 119 17.33 -11.74 2.10
CA GLY A 119 18.10 -12.60 3.00
C GLY A 119 17.24 -13.37 4.00
N ASN A 120 15.97 -13.01 4.17
CA ASN A 120 15.11 -13.43 5.28
C ASN A 120 13.69 -13.81 4.85
N PHE A 121 13.46 -14.22 3.61
CA PHE A 121 12.11 -14.47 3.11
C PHE A 121 11.35 -15.53 3.90
N ARG A 122 11.99 -16.62 4.32
CA ARG A 122 11.32 -17.72 5.04
C ARG A 122 10.58 -17.23 6.30
N PRO A 123 11.23 -16.58 7.28
CA PRO A 123 10.52 -16.05 8.45
C PRO A 123 9.56 -14.90 8.10
N ILE A 124 9.89 -14.06 7.11
CA ILE A 124 9.06 -12.89 6.76
C ILE A 124 7.72 -13.30 6.11
N CYS A 125 7.73 -14.31 5.24
CA CYS A 125 6.52 -14.76 4.55
C CYS A 125 5.42 -15.22 5.52
N SER A 126 5.81 -15.79 6.67
CA SER A 126 4.90 -16.28 7.71
C SER A 126 4.73 -15.31 8.90
N ASP A 127 5.39 -14.15 8.90
CA ASP A 127 5.25 -13.17 9.97
C ASP A 127 3.93 -12.40 9.85
N ARG A 128 3.24 -12.17 10.96
CA ARG A 128 1.92 -11.51 10.99
C ARG A 128 1.93 -10.03 10.58
N PHE A 129 3.11 -9.42 10.50
CA PHE A 129 3.29 -7.99 10.24
C PHE A 129 4.21 -7.76 9.05
N ALA A 130 5.40 -8.35 9.05
CA ALA A 130 6.39 -8.18 7.99
C ALA A 130 5.95 -8.77 6.64
N SER A 131 5.11 -9.84 6.65
CA SER A 131 4.50 -10.36 5.41
C SER A 131 3.66 -9.29 4.69
N HIS A 132 3.04 -8.39 5.45
CA HIS A 132 2.24 -7.33 4.85
C HIS A 132 3.13 -6.29 4.15
N VAL A 133 4.26 -5.94 4.77
CA VAL A 133 5.28 -5.06 4.17
C VAL A 133 5.85 -5.70 2.91
N LEU A 134 6.19 -7.00 2.95
CA LEU A 134 6.70 -7.73 1.79
C LEU A 134 5.68 -7.77 0.64
N GLN A 135 4.42 -8.09 0.93
CA GLN A 135 3.36 -8.06 -0.10
C GLN A 135 3.23 -6.67 -0.74
N LYS A 136 3.29 -5.60 0.06
CA LYS A 136 3.22 -4.22 -0.44
C LYS A 136 4.43 -3.88 -1.29
N MET A 137 5.60 -4.33 -0.87
CA MET A 137 6.86 -4.16 -1.61
C MET A 137 6.82 -4.83 -2.99
N VAL A 138 6.23 -6.03 -3.11
CA VAL A 138 6.04 -6.72 -4.39
C VAL A 138 5.14 -5.89 -5.33
N GLU A 139 4.04 -5.35 -4.81
CA GLU A 139 3.14 -4.49 -5.59
C GLU A 139 3.85 -3.23 -6.11
N ILE A 140 4.57 -2.51 -5.25
CA ILE A 140 5.28 -1.29 -5.64
C ILE A 140 6.41 -1.61 -6.62
N ALA A 141 7.17 -2.68 -6.40
CA ALA A 141 8.19 -3.12 -7.34
C ALA A 141 7.58 -3.44 -8.71
N PHE A 142 6.43 -4.13 -8.74
CA PHE A 142 5.72 -4.38 -9.99
C PHE A 142 5.32 -3.08 -10.70
N LEU A 143 4.71 -2.12 -9.99
CA LEU A 143 4.33 -0.82 -10.57
C LEU A 143 5.53 -0.07 -11.15
N ARG A 144 6.63 0.04 -10.39
CA ARG A 144 7.84 0.75 -10.82
C ARG A 144 8.53 0.06 -11.99
N ALA A 145 8.48 -1.27 -12.06
CA ALA A 145 9.07 -2.03 -13.16
C ALA A 145 8.39 -1.75 -14.52
N LEU A 146 7.08 -1.48 -14.52
CA LEU A 146 6.30 -1.20 -15.73
C LEU A 146 6.62 0.15 -16.36
N GLY A 147 6.74 1.19 -15.53
CA GLY A 147 6.90 2.58 -15.94
C GLY A 147 5.76 3.16 -16.79
N LYS A 148 5.97 4.39 -17.29
CA LYS A 148 4.96 5.23 -17.97
C LYS A 148 4.23 4.59 -19.15
N SER A 149 4.86 3.65 -19.88
CA SER A 149 4.40 3.18 -21.19
C SER A 149 3.40 2.00 -21.15
N SER A 150 3.19 1.34 -20.02
CA SER A 150 2.49 0.04 -19.99
C SER A 150 1.06 0.06 -19.40
N LEU A 151 0.60 1.17 -18.83
CA LEU A 151 -0.72 1.23 -18.16
C LEU A 151 -1.80 1.63 -19.17
N LYS A 152 -2.41 0.64 -19.84
CA LYS A 152 -3.67 0.84 -20.56
C LYS A 152 -4.84 0.56 -19.61
N ASN A 153 -5.73 1.54 -19.44
CA ASN A 153 -6.98 1.32 -18.72
C ASN A 153 -7.91 0.43 -19.56
N VAL A 154 -8.19 -0.79 -19.10
CA VAL A 154 -9.27 -1.60 -19.67
C VAL A 154 -10.58 -1.09 -19.08
N GLY A 155 -11.21 -0.12 -19.72
CA GLY A 155 -12.46 0.48 -19.24
C GLY A 155 -13.14 1.48 -20.16
N GLU A 156 -12.48 1.96 -21.21
CA GLU A 156 -13.12 2.75 -22.27
C GLU A 156 -13.48 1.82 -23.43
N THR A 157 -14.57 1.07 -23.26
CA THR A 157 -15.29 0.54 -24.42
C THR A 157 -16.08 1.71 -25.00
N GLU A 158 -15.79 1.99 -26.26
CA GLU A 158 -16.41 3.01 -27.10
C GLU A 158 -17.95 2.92 -27.06
N ASP A 159 -18.60 4.00 -26.65
CA ASP A 159 -19.96 4.31 -27.09
C ASP A 159 -19.97 5.78 -27.51
N ASN A 160 -19.72 6.01 -28.79
CA ASN A 160 -19.99 7.28 -29.45
C ASN A 160 -21.46 7.30 -29.85
N THR A 161 -22.24 8.23 -29.31
CA THR A 161 -23.25 9.01 -30.08
C THR A 161 -23.73 10.23 -29.28
N ASP A 162 -23.24 11.39 -29.71
CA ASP A 162 -23.89 12.71 -29.84
C ASP A 162 -24.99 13.14 -28.84
N ALA A 163 -24.70 14.20 -28.06
CA ALA A 163 -25.44 15.48 -28.07
C ALA A 163 -24.83 16.51 -27.10
N ALA A 164 -24.62 17.73 -27.60
CA ALA A 164 -24.06 18.89 -26.93
C ALA A 164 -24.99 19.50 -25.86
N ASP A 165 -24.44 20.03 -24.75
CA ASP A 165 -24.17 21.47 -24.53
C ASP A 165 -24.07 21.87 -23.03
N GLN A 166 -23.17 22.82 -22.78
CA GLN A 166 -22.86 23.67 -21.61
C GLN A 166 -22.11 23.13 -20.36
N PRO A 167 -21.14 23.92 -19.84
CA PRO A 167 -20.19 23.51 -18.81
C PRO A 167 -20.70 23.88 -17.40
N SER A 168 -20.58 22.96 -16.45
CA SER A 168 -20.70 23.28 -15.02
C SER A 168 -19.32 23.13 -14.35
N PRO A 169 -18.89 24.10 -13.51
CA PRO A 169 -17.56 24.06 -12.91
C PRO A 169 -17.52 22.88 -11.92
N PRO A 170 -16.49 22.02 -11.95
CA PRO A 170 -16.44 20.90 -11.03
C PRO A 170 -16.20 21.46 -9.61
N LYS A 171 -17.24 21.39 -8.78
CA LYS A 171 -17.13 21.62 -7.33
C LYS A 171 -16.20 20.56 -6.76
N ARG A 172 -14.92 20.93 -6.58
CA ARG A 172 -13.88 20.10 -5.99
C ARG A 172 -14.28 19.69 -4.56
N LEU A 173 -14.62 18.42 -4.40
CA LEU A 173 -14.80 17.78 -3.10
C LEU A 173 -13.44 17.64 -2.42
N LYS A 174 -13.22 18.40 -1.34
CA LYS A 174 -11.99 18.46 -0.51
C LYS A 174 -11.69 17.16 0.26
N THR A 175 -11.95 15.99 -0.30
CA THR A 175 -11.65 14.68 0.30
C THR A 175 -11.17 13.65 -0.73
N GLU A 176 -11.10 14.00 -2.02
CA GLU A 176 -10.47 13.17 -3.05
C GLU A 176 -9.02 13.57 -3.35
N VAL A 177 -8.58 14.76 -2.89
CA VAL A 177 -7.24 15.31 -3.16
C VAL A 177 -6.14 14.65 -2.32
N THR A 178 -6.46 14.01 -1.19
CA THR A 178 -5.45 13.28 -0.37
C THR A 178 -5.11 11.88 -0.91
N ALA A 179 -5.70 11.50 -2.04
CA ALA A 179 -5.32 10.33 -2.80
C ALA A 179 -4.75 10.78 -4.14
N PHE A 180 -3.62 11.48 -4.10
CA PHE A 180 -2.64 11.23 -5.16
C PHE A 180 -2.42 9.73 -5.13
N SER A 181 -2.95 9.04 -6.14
CA SER A 181 -2.99 7.58 -6.08
C SER A 181 -1.54 7.11 -6.11
N GLU A 182 -1.18 6.23 -5.19
CA GLU A 182 0.16 5.64 -5.14
C GLU A 182 0.51 5.00 -6.50
N GLU A 183 -0.51 4.52 -7.21
CA GLU A 183 -0.46 4.10 -8.61
C GLU A 183 0.05 5.22 -9.53
N SER A 184 -0.61 6.39 -9.55
CA SER A 184 -0.20 7.57 -10.34
C SER A 184 1.23 7.99 -10.02
N TYR A 185 1.60 8.09 -8.74
CA TYR A 185 2.96 8.47 -8.36
C TYR A 185 4.00 7.49 -8.93
N ASN A 186 3.80 6.19 -8.73
CA ASN A 186 4.78 5.18 -9.18
C ASN A 186 4.78 4.98 -10.70
N ALA A 187 3.65 5.21 -11.36
CA ALA A 187 3.50 5.15 -12.81
C ALA A 187 4.16 6.33 -13.54
N GLU A 188 3.96 7.54 -13.00
CA GLU A 188 4.38 8.80 -13.62
C GLU A 188 5.80 9.22 -13.22
N SER A 189 6.35 8.64 -12.16
CA SER A 189 7.72 8.95 -11.72
C SER A 189 8.78 8.44 -12.70
N ASP A 190 9.78 9.27 -12.96
CA ASP A 190 10.91 8.95 -13.83
C ASP A 190 12.00 8.18 -13.08
N PHE A 191 11.73 6.90 -12.80
CA PHE A 191 12.75 6.00 -12.27
C PHE A 191 13.75 5.56 -13.34
N SER A 192 15.02 5.42 -12.94
CA SER A 192 16.12 4.96 -13.81
C SER A 192 15.87 3.56 -14.36
N ALA A 193 16.42 3.26 -15.54
CA ALA A 193 16.29 1.94 -16.15
C ALA A 193 16.87 0.82 -15.25
N ASP A 194 17.94 1.12 -14.51
CA ASP A 194 18.50 0.16 -13.55
C ASP A 194 17.53 -0.11 -12.39
N HIS A 195 16.93 0.93 -11.79
CA HIS A 195 15.94 0.75 -10.72
C HIS A 195 14.75 -0.11 -11.18
N ARG A 196 14.22 0.14 -12.38
CA ARG A 196 13.13 -0.67 -12.95
C ARG A 196 13.53 -2.13 -13.11
N ARG A 197 14.78 -2.39 -13.52
CA ARG A 197 15.34 -3.74 -13.61
C ARG A 197 15.49 -4.38 -12.22
N GLN A 198 15.92 -3.63 -11.20
CA GLN A 198 15.99 -4.15 -9.83
C GLN A 198 14.60 -4.50 -9.28
N CYS A 199 13.61 -3.66 -9.55
CA CYS A 199 12.21 -3.93 -9.20
C CYS A 199 11.69 -5.21 -9.86
N SER A 200 11.93 -5.38 -11.17
CA SER A 200 11.56 -6.61 -11.88
C SER A 200 12.27 -7.85 -11.31
N LYS A 201 13.57 -7.78 -11.05
CA LYS A 201 14.32 -8.87 -10.41
C LYS A 201 13.79 -9.20 -9.02
N PHE A 202 13.39 -8.20 -8.24
CA PHE A 202 12.85 -8.40 -6.91
C PHE A 202 11.52 -9.19 -6.96
N VAL A 203 10.59 -8.78 -7.84
CA VAL A 203 9.33 -9.51 -8.06
C VAL A 203 9.61 -10.96 -8.47
N ASP A 204 10.55 -11.19 -9.39
CA ASP A 204 10.96 -12.55 -9.80
C ASP A 204 11.55 -13.35 -8.63
N ARG A 205 12.39 -12.72 -7.80
CA ARG A 205 13.05 -13.38 -6.67
C ARG A 205 12.04 -13.84 -5.63
N VAL A 206 11.08 -12.98 -5.27
CA VAL A 206 10.00 -13.34 -4.34
C VAL A 206 9.12 -14.45 -4.94
N SER A 207 8.76 -14.32 -6.21
CA SER A 207 7.89 -15.30 -6.89
C SER A 207 8.54 -16.69 -6.96
N LYS A 208 9.83 -16.76 -7.34
CA LYS A 208 10.60 -18.01 -7.34
C LYS A 208 10.71 -18.61 -5.95
N PHE A 209 10.97 -17.78 -4.93
CA PHE A 209 11.06 -18.25 -3.56
C PHE A 209 9.73 -18.86 -3.09
N LEU A 210 8.61 -18.20 -3.34
CA LEU A 210 7.28 -18.70 -2.97
C LEU A 210 6.94 -20.00 -3.71
N LEU A 211 7.22 -20.08 -5.01
CA LEU A 211 6.96 -21.26 -5.82
C LEU A 211 7.80 -22.47 -5.38
N ASN A 212 9.08 -22.25 -5.07
CA ASN A 212 9.98 -23.30 -4.58
C ASN A 212 9.57 -23.86 -3.20
N ASN A 213 8.73 -23.14 -2.46
CA ASN A 213 8.25 -23.50 -1.12
C ASN A 213 6.72 -23.55 -1.08
N LEU A 214 6.09 -23.86 -2.22
CA LEU A 214 4.64 -23.75 -2.42
C LEU A 214 3.85 -24.60 -1.41
N GLU A 215 4.31 -25.82 -1.14
CA GLU A 215 3.63 -26.77 -0.25
C GLU A 215 3.45 -26.21 1.16
N ASP A 216 4.43 -25.44 1.65
CA ASP A 216 4.37 -24.79 2.96
C ASP A 216 3.51 -23.52 2.92
N PHE A 217 3.65 -22.72 1.85
CA PHE A 217 3.12 -21.36 1.82
C PHE A 217 1.70 -21.21 1.29
N VAL A 218 1.19 -22.20 0.55
CA VAL A 218 -0.20 -22.15 0.05
C VAL A 218 -1.22 -22.19 1.19
N TRP A 219 -0.88 -22.87 2.29
CA TRP A 219 -1.73 -23.00 3.48
C TRP A 219 -1.45 -21.95 4.55
N ASP A 220 -0.32 -21.25 4.46
CA ASP A 220 0.07 -20.23 5.43
C ASP A 220 -0.81 -18.96 5.27
N PRO A 221 -1.41 -18.44 6.35
CA PRO A 221 -2.35 -17.32 6.29
C PRO A 221 -1.72 -15.98 5.87
N CYS A 222 -0.41 -15.84 5.95
CA CYS A 222 0.34 -14.66 5.55
C CYS A 222 0.94 -14.83 4.14
N ALA A 223 1.63 -15.94 3.90
CA ALA A 223 2.37 -16.17 2.66
C ALA A 223 1.45 -16.32 1.44
N ASN A 224 0.25 -16.89 1.61
CA ASN A 224 -0.73 -17.01 0.51
C ASN A 224 -1.08 -15.65 -0.12
N HIS A 225 -1.10 -14.57 0.68
CA HIS A 225 -1.42 -13.23 0.20
C HIS A 225 -0.30 -12.67 -0.67
N ILE A 226 0.95 -12.89 -0.26
CA ILE A 226 2.13 -12.51 -1.05
C ILE A 226 2.13 -13.29 -2.36
N MET A 227 1.87 -14.60 -2.31
CA MET A 227 1.84 -15.46 -3.49
C MET A 227 0.78 -15.02 -4.50
N ARG A 228 -0.43 -14.68 -4.03
CA ARG A 228 -1.47 -14.14 -4.90
C ARG A 228 -1.01 -12.84 -5.58
N THR A 229 -0.41 -11.92 -4.82
CA THR A 229 0.13 -10.67 -5.39
C THR A 229 1.23 -10.96 -6.42
N SER A 230 2.17 -11.86 -6.12
CA SER A 230 3.22 -12.28 -7.06
C SER A 230 2.66 -12.85 -8.36
N ILE A 231 1.66 -13.75 -8.30
CA ILE A 231 1.01 -14.32 -9.49
C ILE A 231 0.34 -13.23 -10.32
N LEU A 232 -0.40 -12.32 -9.69
CA LEU A 232 -1.06 -11.22 -10.37
C LEU A 232 -0.04 -10.28 -11.04
N SER A 233 1.03 -9.91 -10.34
CA SER A 233 2.13 -9.11 -10.90
C SER A 233 2.79 -9.79 -12.09
N LEU A 234 3.03 -11.10 -12.04
CA LEU A 234 3.59 -11.85 -13.16
C LEU A 234 2.62 -11.94 -14.36
N ALA A 235 1.32 -11.98 -14.09
CA ALA A 235 0.26 -11.92 -15.11
C ALA A 235 0.02 -10.50 -15.66
N GLY A 236 0.78 -9.50 -15.21
CA GLY A 236 0.60 -8.11 -15.62
C GLY A 236 -0.64 -7.46 -15.03
N VAL A 237 -1.19 -7.99 -13.94
CA VAL A 237 -2.38 -7.47 -13.28
C VAL A 237 -1.99 -6.71 -12.02
N HIS A 238 -2.29 -5.40 -11.99
CA HIS A 238 -2.17 -4.60 -10.78
C HIS A 238 -3.39 -4.75 -9.87
N VAL A 239 -3.16 -4.96 -8.57
CA VAL A 239 -4.19 -4.87 -7.52
C VAL A 239 -3.62 -4.10 -6.35
N ALA A 240 -4.17 -2.91 -6.11
CA ALA A 240 -3.72 -2.03 -5.04
C ALA A 240 -3.94 -2.66 -3.66
N LYS A 241 -2.90 -2.74 -2.83
CA LYS A 241 -3.01 -3.09 -1.42
C LYS A 241 -3.15 -1.84 -0.57
N VAL A 242 -4.09 -1.84 0.37
CA VAL A 242 -4.25 -0.73 1.32
C VAL A 242 -3.90 -1.19 2.74
N ALA A 243 -2.96 -0.49 3.40
CA ALA A 243 -2.47 -0.80 4.75
C ALA A 243 -3.58 -0.94 5.83
N PHE A 244 -4.74 -0.31 5.62
CA PHE A 244 -5.90 -0.30 6.54
C PHE A 244 -7.10 -1.15 6.07
N GLU A 245 -6.89 -2.12 5.19
CA GLU A 245 -7.98 -2.97 4.69
C GLU A 245 -8.66 -3.81 5.79
N LYS A 246 -9.99 -3.91 5.69
CA LYS A 246 -10.80 -4.89 6.43
C LYS A 246 -11.02 -6.11 5.54
N GLY A 247 -11.27 -7.25 6.18
CA GLY A 247 -11.38 -8.59 5.59
C GLY A 247 -12.16 -8.72 4.28
N GLY A 248 -11.96 -9.88 3.64
CA GLY A 248 -12.03 -10.15 2.19
C GLY A 248 -13.21 -9.66 1.34
N ALA A 249 -14.30 -9.14 1.93
CA ALA A 249 -15.44 -8.61 1.17
C ALA A 249 -15.19 -7.24 0.51
N ASP A 250 -14.23 -6.44 1.01
CA ASP A 250 -13.90 -5.13 0.41
C ASP A 250 -12.92 -5.23 -0.78
N MET A 251 -12.25 -6.37 -0.98
CA MET A 251 -11.29 -6.58 -2.09
C MET A 251 -11.95 -6.40 -3.47
N ALA A 252 -13.19 -6.87 -3.63
CA ALA A 252 -13.89 -6.86 -4.92
C ALA A 252 -14.32 -5.47 -5.40
N LYS A 253 -14.40 -4.46 -4.51
CA LYS A 253 -14.99 -3.15 -4.83
C LYS A 253 -14.00 -2.05 -5.21
N LYS A 254 -12.69 -2.31 -5.04
CA LYS A 254 -11.62 -1.34 -5.38
C LYS A 254 -10.57 -1.89 -6.33
N SER A 255 -10.76 -3.11 -6.83
CA SER A 255 -9.86 -3.72 -7.81
C SER A 255 -10.01 -2.97 -9.13
N LYS A 256 -9.18 -1.95 -9.36
CA LYS A 256 -8.88 -1.50 -10.72
C LYS A 256 -7.88 -2.51 -11.27
N THR A 257 -8.37 -3.48 -12.03
CA THR A 257 -7.52 -4.40 -12.79
C THR A 257 -6.84 -3.57 -13.87
N VAL A 258 -5.59 -3.17 -13.65
CA VAL A 258 -4.78 -2.65 -14.75
C VAL A 258 -4.09 -3.84 -15.38
N GLN A 259 -4.43 -4.11 -16.64
CA GLN A 259 -3.84 -5.19 -17.42
C GLN A 259 -2.71 -4.60 -18.26
N CYS A 260 -1.47 -4.88 -17.86
CA CYS A 260 -0.28 -4.51 -18.60
C CYS A 260 0.01 -5.55 -19.67
N THR A 261 0.09 -5.11 -20.93
CA THR A 261 0.68 -5.90 -22.01
C THR A 261 2.19 -5.91 -21.85
N ARG A 262 2.77 -7.11 -21.67
CA ARG A 262 4.22 -7.34 -21.71
C ARG A 262 4.73 -7.35 -23.15
#